data_AF-A0A2T2SHG1-F1
#
_entry.id   AF-A0A2T2SHG1-F1
#
_cell.length_a   1.000
_cell.length_b   1.000
_cell.length_c   1.000
_cell.angle_alpha   90.00
_cell.angle_beta   90.00
_cell.angle_gamma   90.00
#
_symmetry.space_group_name_H-M   'P 1'
#
loop_
_entity.id
_entity.type
_entity.pdbx_description
1 polymer ?
#
loop_
_entity_poly.entity_id
_entity_poly.type
_entity_poly.pdbx_seq_one_letter_code
_entity_poly.pdbx_strand_id
1 'polypeptide(L)'
;MPRAPEANRTLKTENRPVRVVEIGLKRLGLIRALNREIFGEDHIINSFDREDLIMLLAEAREGGVPVGFKIGYRLSDRVFYS
;
A
#
# COMPACT_ATOMS: atom_id res chain seq x y z
N MET A 1 -45.74 -0.89 -2.86
CA MET A 1 -44.57 -1.67 -2.40
C MET A 1 -43.35 -0.76 -2.41
N PRO A 2 -42.86 -0.26 -1.27
CA PRO A 2 -41.64 0.54 -1.26
C PRO A 2 -40.42 -0.39 -1.30
N ARG A 3 -39.49 -0.14 -2.24
CA ARG A 3 -38.16 -0.78 -2.26
C ARG A 3 -37.46 -0.48 -0.94
N ALA A 4 -36.93 -1.51 -0.29
CA ALA A 4 -36.02 -1.35 0.83
C ALA A 4 -34.81 -0.50 0.40
N PRO A 5 -34.29 0.38 1.26
CA PRO A 5 -33.08 1.12 0.97
C PRO A 5 -31.92 0.11 0.85
N GLU A 6 -31.22 0.15 -0.28
CA GLU A 6 -29.97 -0.59 -0.44
C GLU A 6 -29.07 -0.22 0.73
N ALA A 7 -28.79 -1.21 1.58
CA ALA A 7 -27.92 -1.04 2.72
C ALA A 7 -26.58 -0.53 2.20
N ASN A 8 -26.34 0.76 2.44
CA ASN A 8 -25.07 1.41 2.22
C ASN A 8 -24.03 0.56 2.95
N ARG A 9 -23.25 -0.20 2.17
CA ARG A 9 -22.23 -1.11 2.68
C ARG A 9 -21.08 -0.23 3.15
N THR A 10 -21.26 0.44 4.29
CA THR A 10 -20.19 1.03 5.06
C THR A 10 -19.25 -0.14 5.34
N LEU A 11 -18.17 -0.23 4.55
CA LEU A 11 -17.08 -1.15 4.80
C LEU A 11 -16.67 -0.88 6.24
N LYS A 12 -16.99 -1.77 7.18
CA LYS A 12 -16.64 -1.63 8.60
C LYS A 12 -15.11 -1.63 8.69
N THR A 13 -14.48 -0.47 8.54
CA THR A 13 -13.04 -0.25 8.67
C THR A 13 -12.58 -0.31 10.11
N GLU A 14 -13.52 -0.19 11.05
CA GLU A 14 -13.33 -0.15 12.50
C GLU A 14 -12.59 -1.38 13.06
N ASN A 15 -12.63 -2.54 12.38
CA ASN A 15 -12.08 -3.79 12.91
C ASN A 15 -10.96 -4.40 12.05
N ARG A 16 -10.28 -3.60 11.21
CA ARG A 16 -9.14 -4.12 10.43
C ARG A 16 -7.86 -4.07 11.28
N PRO A 17 -7.14 -5.20 11.46
CA PRO A 17 -5.91 -5.25 12.27
C PRO A 17 -4.76 -4.45 11.66
N VAL A 18 -4.90 -4.02 10.40
CA VAL A 18 -3.88 -3.31 9.63
C VAL A 18 -4.43 -1.97 9.16
N ARG A 19 -3.60 -0.93 9.20
CA ARG A 19 -3.80 0.34 8.52
C ARG A 19 -2.86 0.41 7.32
N VAL A 20 -3.33 1.02 6.22
CA VAL A 20 -2.49 1.32 5.06
C VAL A 20 -2.27 2.81 5.04
N VAL A 21 -1.02 3.24 4.95
CA VAL A 21 -0.62 4.64 4.92
C VAL A 21 0.24 4.90 3.70
N GLU A 22 0.07 6.06 3.09
CA GLU A 22 1.00 6.54 2.07
C GLU A 22 2.28 7.04 2.75
N ILE A 23 3.42 6.67 2.18
CA ILE A 23 4.74 7.07 2.68
C ILE A 23 5.55 7.72 1.56
N GLY A 24 6.48 8.60 1.92
CA GLY A 24 7.42 9.18 0.96
C GLY A 24 8.76 8.45 0.90
N LEU A 25 9.60 8.83 -0.06
CA LEU A 25 10.95 8.29 -0.27
C LEU A 25 11.85 8.32 0.97
N LYS A 26 11.60 9.21 1.94
CA LYS A 26 12.31 9.23 3.23
C LYS A 26 12.22 7.90 3.99
N ARG A 27 11.18 7.09 3.73
CA ARG A 27 11.00 5.76 4.33
C ARG A 27 11.44 4.61 3.41
N LEU A 28 12.16 4.88 2.31
CA LEU A 28 12.61 3.85 1.38
C LEU A 28 13.49 2.77 2.04
N GLY A 29 14.31 3.14 3.04
CA GLY A 29 15.11 2.17 3.80
C GLY A 29 14.26 1.09 4.46
N LEU A 30 13.08 1.46 4.97
CA LEU A 30 12.13 0.52 5.58
C LEU A 30 11.59 -0.47 4.54
N ILE A 31 11.20 0.02 3.36
CA ILE A 31 10.73 -0.83 2.26
C ILE A 31 11.82 -1.81 1.82
N ARG A 32 13.07 -1.36 1.71
CA ARG A 32 14.19 -2.23 1.34
C ARG A 32 14.41 -3.35 2.34
N ALA A 33 14.32 -3.04 3.64
CA ALA A 33 14.41 -4.05 4.70
C ALA A 33 13.27 -5.07 4.58
N LEU A 34 12.01 -4.60 4.45
CA LEU A 34 10.84 -5.47 4.28
C LEU A 34 10.91 -6.32 3.01
N ASN A 35 11.36 -5.78 1.88
CA ASN A 35 11.48 -6.54 0.63
C ASN A 35 12.45 -7.71 0.80
N ARG A 36 13.60 -7.45 1.44
CA ARG A 36 14.58 -8.49 1.73
C ARG A 36 14.03 -9.53 2.71
N GLU A 37 13.29 -9.10 3.74
CA GLU A 37 12.70 -10.00 4.73
C GLU A 37 11.59 -10.89 4.14
N ILE A 38 10.72 -10.32 3.29
CA ILE A 38 9.58 -11.02 2.71
C ILE A 38 9.98 -11.90 1.52
N PHE A 39 10.84 -11.38 0.64
CA PHE A 39 11.15 -11.99 -0.66
C PHE A 39 12.59 -12.46 -0.80
N GLY A 40 13.51 -12.02 0.07
CA GLY A 40 14.94 -12.33 -0.06
C GLY A 40 15.66 -11.57 -1.19
N GLU A 41 15.02 -10.55 -1.77
CA GLU A 41 15.52 -9.83 -2.94
C GLU A 41 15.80 -8.34 -2.67
N ASP A 42 16.65 -7.74 -3.50
CA ASP A 42 17.03 -6.33 -3.44
C ASP A 42 16.28 -5.47 -4.47
N HIS A 43 15.84 -6.11 -5.54
CA HIS A 43 15.03 -5.47 -6.57
C HIS A 43 13.60 -5.30 -6.05
N ILE A 44 13.07 -4.09 -6.22
CA ILE A 44 11.72 -3.72 -5.78
C ILE A 44 10.92 -3.22 -6.99
N ILE A 45 11.45 -2.19 -7.65
CA ILE A 45 10.90 -1.58 -8.86
C ILE A 45 12.05 -1.02 -9.70
N ASN A 46 11.78 -0.75 -10.98
CA ASN A 46 12.82 -0.27 -11.90
C ASN A 46 13.26 1.18 -11.65
N SER A 47 12.39 2.06 -11.16
CA SER A 47 12.76 3.43 -10.80
C SER A 47 11.92 3.96 -9.64
N PHE A 48 12.57 4.69 -8.74
CA PHE A 48 11.93 5.50 -7.70
C PHE A 48 11.82 6.99 -8.10
N ASP A 49 12.42 7.38 -9.21
CA ASP A 49 12.38 8.74 -9.74
C ASP A 49 11.23 8.87 -10.73
N ARG A 50 10.02 9.03 -10.19
CA ARG A 50 8.75 9.12 -10.93
C ARG A 50 7.83 10.12 -10.24
N GLU A 51 7.28 11.06 -11.00
CA GLU A 51 6.39 12.10 -10.49
C GLU A 51 5.11 11.54 -9.84
N ASP A 52 4.70 10.37 -10.31
CA ASP A 52 3.48 9.68 -9.96
C ASP A 52 3.74 8.39 -9.16
N LEU A 53 4.92 8.33 -8.52
CA LEU A 53 5.26 7.25 -7.60
C LEU A 53 4.29 7.25 -6.41
N ILE A 54 3.65 6.11 -6.18
CA ILE A 54 2.88 5.84 -4.97
C ILE A 54 3.59 4.77 -4.18
N MET A 55 3.83 5.05 -2.89
CA MET A 55 4.37 4.08 -1.94
C MET A 55 3.40 3.93 -0.78
N LEU A 56 2.92 2.71 -0.58
CA LEU A 56 1.99 2.35 0.48
C LEU A 56 2.66 1.39 1.45
N LEU A 57 2.52 1.66 2.74
CA LEU A 57 2.96 0.79 3.82
C LEU A 57 1.72 0.26 4.56
N ALA A 58 1.68 -1.06 4.75
CA ALA A 58 0.74 -1.71 5.64
C ALA A 58 1.38 -1.85 7.02
N GLU A 59 0.72 -1.33 8.05
CA GLU A 59 1.18 -1.42 9.44
C GLU A 59 0.10 -2.08 10.29
N ALA A 60 0.49 -3.03 11.15
CA ALA A 60 -0.37 -3.51 12.22
C ALA A 60 -0.79 -2.33 13.10
N ARG A 61 -2.09 -2.21 13.38
CA ARG A 61 -2.60 -1.15 14.25
C ARG A 61 -2.03 -1.28 15.66
N GLU A 62 -1.90 -2.51 16.13
CA GLU A 62 -1.21 -2.85 17.35
C GLU A 62 0.31 -2.81 17.11
N GLY A 63 1.04 -2.06 17.92
CA GLY A 63 2.49 -1.95 17.85
C GLY A 63 3.05 -1.15 16.66
N GLY A 64 2.25 -0.83 15.63
CA GLY A 64 2.72 -0.08 14.46
C GLY A 64 3.71 -0.87 13.59
N VAL A 65 3.75 -2.19 13.74
CA VAL A 65 4.72 -3.05 13.07
C VAL A 65 4.41 -3.06 11.57
N PRO A 66 5.38 -2.79 10.69
CA PRO A 66 5.17 -2.88 9.26
C PRO A 66 5.00 -4.35 8.86
N VAL A 67 3.94 -4.65 8.11
CA VAL A 67 3.55 -6.02 7.74
C VAL A 67 3.49 -6.25 6.23
N GLY A 68 3.76 -5.21 5.44
CA GLY A 68 3.79 -5.30 3.99
C GLY A 68 3.82 -3.93 3.33
N PHE A 69 3.99 -3.93 2.03
CA PHE A 69 4.00 -2.70 1.25
C PHE A 69 3.49 -2.93 -0.18
N LYS A 70 3.14 -1.84 -0.85
CA LYS A 70 2.92 -1.81 -2.28
C LYS A 70 3.53 -0.54 -2.85
N ILE A 71 4.25 -0.66 -3.95
CA ILE A 71 4.81 0.50 -4.63
C ILE A 71 4.47 0.38 -6.10
N GLY A 72 4.20 1.50 -6.74
CA GLY A 72 4.01 1.53 -8.18
C GLY A 72 3.97 2.94 -8.73
N TYR A 73 4.04 3.01 -10.05
CA TYR A 73 3.93 4.24 -10.82
C TYR A 73 3.29 3.93 -12.18
N ARG A 74 2.74 4.94 -12.83
CA ARG A 74 2.14 4.87 -14.16
C ARG A 74 3.25 4.81 -15.21
N LEU A 75 3.13 3.87 -16.14
CA LEU A 75 3.93 3.82 -17.37
C LEU A 75 3.29 4.61 -18.51
N SER A 76 1.96 4.62 -18.58
CA SER A 76 1.14 5.40 -19.52
C SER A 76 -0.27 5.56 -18.96
N ASP A 77 -1.13 6.36 -19.59
CA ASP A 77 -2.50 6.66 -19.12
C ASP A 77 -3.35 5.45 -18.69
N ARG A 78 -3.02 4.25 -19.17
CA ARG A 78 -3.75 3.00 -18.86
C ARG A 78 -2.89 1.89 -18.26
N VAL A 79 -1.59 2.11 -18.06
CA VAL A 79 -0.66 1.06 -17.62
C VAL A 79 0.07 1.50 -16.38
N PHE A 80 0.06 0.65 -15.36
CA PHE A 80 0.77 0.84 -14.10
C PHE A 80 1.79 -0.28 -13.91
N TYR A 81 2.97 0.08 -13.43
CA TYR A 81 4.01 -0.84 -12.98
C TYR A 81 4.01 -0.88 -11.46
N SER A 82 3.98 -2.07 -10.86
CA SER A 82 3.90 -2.22 -9.40
C SER A 82 4.28 -3.61 -8.93
#